data_AF-R9P7W1-F1
#
_entry.id   AF-R9P7W1-F1
#
_cell.length_a   1.000
_cell.length_b   1.000
_cell.length_c   1.000
_cell.angle_alpha   90.00
_cell.angle_beta   90.00
_cell.angle_gamma   90.00
#
_symmetry.space_group_name_H-M   'P 1'
#
loop_
_entity.id
_entity.type
_entity.pdbx_description
1 polymer ?
#
loop_
_entity_poly.entity_id
_entity_poly.type
_entity_poly.pdbx_seq_one_letter_code
_entity_poly.pdbx_strand_id
1 'polypeptide(L)'
;MNFNSQTRDDPHGVQRLLDILRRQQDASSSAPASSSSAAAPPPPSAAAASAYSSNPFSLATSSSSVQPPISPVDAEVDAAQRRRTYNTTSSKYGVPASSDEPFDPYSFNPFSASAPVLSTPPVPAPQPKPAPSPSPPKPRDLSALSFSEALPILSTLSTDTSLLNRIRILRRQQHDLEQRLVKEYRQFAATADKQYPNPKARRTEDERRRKEMLGQWDECVRNQQEELKRAGVPAVKVTRDKRELDKQRKVLNVLVEMVDDDGGDG
;
A
#
# COMPACT_ATOMS: atom_id res chain seq x y z
N MET A 1 -12.87 -23.12 12.96
CA MET A 1 -12.86 -22.58 11.59
C MET A 1 -13.02 -21.07 11.70
N ASN A 2 -12.14 -20.27 11.10
CA ASN A 2 -12.14 -18.81 11.31
C ASN A 2 -12.57 -18.11 10.01
N PHE A 3 -13.77 -17.53 9.99
CA PHE A 3 -14.34 -16.87 8.81
C PHE A 3 -14.01 -15.37 8.71
N ASN A 4 -13.40 -14.77 9.75
CA ASN A 4 -13.21 -13.31 9.84
C ASN A 4 -12.01 -12.73 9.05
N SER A 5 -11.17 -13.55 8.42
CA SER A 5 -9.91 -13.09 7.83
C SER A 5 -10.02 -12.63 6.37
N GLN A 6 -11.08 -12.99 5.65
CA GLN A 6 -11.13 -12.89 4.18
C GLN A 6 -12.08 -11.80 3.66
N THR A 7 -12.78 -11.10 4.54
CA THR A 7 -13.72 -10.01 4.21
C THR A 7 -13.16 -8.60 4.46
N ARG A 8 -11.97 -8.47 5.06
CA ARG A 8 -11.37 -7.16 5.41
C ARG A 8 -10.57 -6.50 4.29
N ASP A 9 -10.06 -7.28 3.34
CA ASP A 9 -9.12 -6.82 2.30
C ASP A 9 -9.59 -7.11 0.86
N ASP A 10 -10.90 -7.30 0.63
CA ASP A 10 -11.48 -7.27 -0.72
C ASP A 10 -11.87 -5.83 -1.11
N PRO A 11 -11.15 -5.18 -2.06
CA PRO A 11 -11.47 -3.83 -2.49
C PRO A 11 -12.86 -3.73 -3.15
N HIS A 12 -13.34 -4.80 -3.80
CA HIS A 12 -14.67 -4.82 -4.41
C HIS A 12 -15.78 -4.88 -3.35
N GLY A 13 -15.55 -5.60 -2.25
CA GLY A 13 -16.44 -5.65 -1.10
C GLY A 13 -16.69 -4.28 -0.48
N VAL A 14 -15.63 -3.49 -0.26
CA VAL A 14 -15.75 -2.11 0.26
C VAL A 14 -16.51 -1.21 -0.73
N GLN A 15 -16.18 -1.28 -2.01
CA GLN A 15 -16.82 -0.47 -3.04
C GLN A 15 -18.32 -0.80 -3.18
N ARG A 16 -18.70 -2.07 -3.05
CA ARG A 16 -20.09 -2.54 -3.05
C ARG A 16 -20.86 -2.08 -1.80
N LEU A 17 -20.20 -2.00 -0.64
CA LEU A 17 -20.81 -1.48 0.59
C LEU A 17 -21.15 0.01 0.49
N LEU A 18 -20.24 0.80 -0.09
CA LEU A 18 -20.44 2.24 -0.34
C LEU A 18 -21.61 2.50 -1.31
N ASP A 19 -21.74 1.69 -2.37
CA ASP A 19 -22.83 1.82 -3.35
C ASP A 19 -24.21 1.48 -2.73
N ILE A 20 -24.26 0.51 -1.82
CA ILE A 20 -25.46 0.19 -1.02
C ILE A 20 -25.82 1.35 -0.09
N LEU A 21 -24.84 1.91 0.63
CA LEU A 21 -25.06 3.03 1.55
C LEU A 21 -25.59 4.28 0.83
N ARG A 22 -25.05 4.61 -0.35
CA ARG A 22 -25.53 5.73 -1.17
C ARG A 22 -27.00 5.54 -1.56
N ARG A 23 -27.37 4.36 -2.10
CA ARG A 23 -28.76 4.03 -2.44
C ARG A 23 -29.73 4.14 -1.25
N GLN A 24 -29.28 3.84 -0.03
CA GLN A 24 -30.10 3.99 1.18
C GLN A 24 -30.31 5.46 1.57
N GLN A 25 -29.31 6.33 1.36
CA GLN A 25 -29.45 7.77 1.58
C GLN A 25 -30.38 8.42 0.56
N ASP A 26 -30.23 8.07 -0.73
CA ASP A 26 -31.10 8.55 -1.81
C ASP A 26 -32.57 8.14 -1.56
N ALA A 27 -32.81 6.86 -1.23
CA ALA A 27 -34.14 6.34 -0.92
C ALA A 27 -34.79 7.00 0.32
N SER A 28 -33.98 7.42 1.30
CA SER A 28 -34.47 8.11 2.51
C SER A 28 -34.84 9.58 2.29
N SER A 29 -34.42 10.16 1.16
CA SER A 29 -34.57 11.60 0.88
C SER A 29 -35.82 11.93 0.05
N SER A 30 -36.55 10.92 -0.44
CA SER A 30 -37.69 11.07 -1.37
C SER A 30 -39.06 10.95 -0.67
N ALA A 31 -39.33 11.80 0.32
CA ALA A 31 -40.65 11.95 0.93
C ALA A 31 -41.35 13.22 0.40
N PRO A 32 -42.40 13.11 -0.46
CA PRO A 32 -43.07 14.27 -1.02
C PRO A 32 -43.99 14.95 0.01
N ALA A 33 -43.55 16.07 0.57
CA ALA A 33 -44.39 16.93 1.39
C ALA A 33 -45.30 17.79 0.48
N SER A 34 -46.62 17.67 0.64
CA SER A 34 -47.61 18.48 -0.07
C SER A 34 -48.60 19.13 0.91
N SER A 35 -48.40 20.43 1.15
CA SER A 35 -49.35 21.33 1.84
C SER A 35 -50.27 22.05 0.84
N SER A 36 -51.34 22.70 1.33
CA SER A 36 -52.54 23.02 0.54
C SER A 36 -53.02 24.49 0.66
N SER A 37 -53.98 24.85 -0.21
CA SER A 37 -54.64 26.18 -0.39
C SER A 37 -53.85 27.14 -1.29
N ALA A 38 -54.32 27.65 -2.44
CA ALA A 38 -55.59 28.33 -2.83
C ALA A 38 -55.60 29.83 -2.48
N ALA A 39 -55.94 30.79 -3.35
CA ALA A 39 -56.47 30.79 -4.75
C ALA A 39 -55.72 31.86 -5.62
N ALA A 40 -56.13 32.42 -6.77
CA ALA A 40 -57.40 32.48 -7.53
C ALA A 40 -57.18 32.79 -9.06
N PRO A 41 -58.22 32.78 -9.93
CA PRO A 41 -58.12 32.83 -11.41
C PRO A 41 -58.87 34.05 -12.06
N PRO A 42 -59.13 34.14 -13.40
CA PRO A 42 -58.38 33.90 -14.67
C PRO A 42 -58.45 35.18 -15.59
N PRO A 43 -58.49 35.22 -16.96
CA PRO A 43 -58.33 34.22 -18.05
C PRO A 43 -57.35 34.73 -19.21
N PRO A 44 -57.37 34.31 -20.51
CA PRO A 44 -56.11 33.85 -21.16
C PRO A 44 -55.81 34.31 -22.61
N SER A 45 -54.64 33.93 -23.18
CA SER A 45 -54.44 33.61 -24.62
C SER A 45 -53.06 33.01 -24.95
N ALA A 46 -53.00 32.14 -25.99
CA ALA A 46 -51.85 31.61 -26.74
C ALA A 46 -50.61 31.10 -25.95
N ALA A 47 -50.36 29.79 -25.82
CA ALA A 47 -49.84 28.85 -26.84
C ALA A 47 -48.40 29.19 -27.32
N ALA A 48 -47.34 28.56 -26.80
CA ALA A 48 -46.85 27.17 -27.00
C ALA A 48 -45.87 27.03 -28.21
N ALA A 49 -44.76 26.29 -28.16
CA ALA A 49 -44.26 25.35 -27.14
C ALA A 49 -42.71 25.34 -27.04
N SER A 50 -42.18 24.79 -25.93
CA SER A 50 -40.76 24.49 -25.67
C SER A 50 -40.65 23.17 -24.89
N ALA A 51 -39.44 22.60 -24.79
CA ALA A 51 -39.12 21.23 -24.33
C ALA A 51 -39.45 20.14 -25.38
N TYR A 52 -38.77 18.99 -25.45
CA TYR A 52 -38.04 18.28 -24.38
C TYR A 52 -36.59 17.90 -24.70
N SER A 53 -35.83 17.62 -23.62
CA SER A 53 -34.44 17.16 -23.61
C SER A 53 -34.28 15.68 -24.02
N SER A 54 -33.22 15.37 -24.74
CA SER A 54 -32.85 14.01 -25.17
C SER A 54 -32.48 13.10 -23.99
N ASN A 55 -33.13 11.94 -23.87
CA ASN A 55 -32.73 10.89 -22.93
C ASN A 55 -31.56 10.05 -23.50
N PRO A 56 -30.43 9.87 -22.78
CA PRO A 56 -29.27 9.12 -23.29
C PRO A 56 -29.34 7.59 -23.09
N PHE A 57 -30.48 7.04 -22.62
CA PHE A 57 -30.60 5.65 -22.17
C PHE A 57 -31.36 4.69 -23.11
N SER A 58 -31.55 5.05 -24.37
CA SER A 58 -32.20 4.19 -25.39
C SER A 58 -31.24 3.14 -25.97
N LEU A 59 -30.84 2.16 -25.15
CA LEU A 59 -30.16 0.94 -25.62
C LEU A 59 -31.15 0.02 -26.36
N ALA A 60 -31.31 0.26 -27.66
CA ALA A 60 -32.10 -0.60 -28.54
C ALA A 60 -31.36 -1.93 -28.78
N THR A 61 -31.91 -3.03 -28.25
CA THR A 61 -31.47 -4.39 -28.59
C THR A 61 -31.87 -4.71 -30.03
N SER A 62 -30.90 -4.80 -30.94
CA SER A 62 -31.09 -5.33 -32.30
C SER A 62 -30.21 -6.54 -32.52
N SER A 63 -30.83 -7.71 -32.41
CA SER A 63 -30.22 -9.01 -32.71
C SER A 63 -30.03 -9.20 -34.22
N SER A 64 -28.79 -9.39 -34.65
CA SER A 64 -28.45 -9.79 -36.03
C SER A 64 -27.58 -11.03 -36.00
N SER A 65 -28.15 -12.17 -36.38
CA SER A 65 -27.50 -13.48 -36.31
C SER A 65 -26.67 -13.78 -37.57
N VAL A 66 -25.36 -14.01 -37.39
CA VAL A 66 -24.54 -14.74 -38.37
C VAL A 66 -23.73 -15.78 -37.59
N GLN A 67 -23.87 -17.05 -37.99
CA GLN A 67 -23.36 -18.22 -37.28
C GLN A 67 -22.28 -18.93 -38.10
N PRO A 68 -21.10 -19.23 -37.51
CA PRO A 68 -20.29 -20.38 -37.89
C PRO A 68 -20.45 -21.52 -36.86
N PRO A 69 -20.56 -22.80 -37.28
CA PRO A 69 -20.70 -23.91 -36.37
C PRO A 69 -19.34 -24.35 -35.80
N ILE A 70 -19.18 -24.31 -34.48
CA ILE A 70 -18.11 -24.99 -33.73
C ILE A 70 -18.71 -25.71 -32.51
N SER A 71 -18.31 -26.97 -32.32
CA SER A 71 -18.97 -27.91 -31.41
C SER A 71 -18.60 -27.68 -29.93
N PRO A 72 -19.57 -27.63 -29.00
CA PRO A 72 -19.30 -27.49 -27.57
C PRO A 72 -19.21 -28.86 -26.88
N VAL A 73 -18.01 -29.44 -26.84
CA VAL A 73 -17.61 -30.51 -25.89
C VAL A 73 -16.23 -30.16 -25.31
N ASP A 74 -15.88 -30.78 -24.18
CA ASP A 74 -14.57 -30.69 -23.50
C ASP A 74 -14.15 -29.34 -22.87
N ALA A 75 -15.08 -28.40 -22.67
CA ALA A 75 -14.83 -27.18 -21.88
C ALA A 75 -15.17 -27.30 -20.37
N GLU A 76 -16.07 -28.22 -19.99
CA GLU A 76 -16.64 -28.25 -18.63
C GLU A 76 -15.89 -29.20 -17.67
N VAL A 77 -15.13 -30.17 -18.19
CA VAL A 77 -14.47 -31.21 -17.40
C VAL A 77 -13.24 -30.69 -16.62
N ASP A 78 -12.46 -29.75 -17.18
CA ASP A 78 -11.27 -29.20 -16.53
C ASP A 78 -11.62 -28.35 -15.29
N ALA A 79 -12.76 -27.66 -15.32
CA ALA A 79 -13.27 -26.90 -14.17
C ALA A 79 -13.60 -27.80 -12.97
N ALA A 80 -14.00 -29.05 -13.20
CA ALA A 80 -14.38 -29.99 -12.15
C ALA A 80 -13.18 -30.57 -11.39
N GLN A 81 -12.02 -30.75 -12.03
CA GLN A 81 -10.86 -31.42 -11.41
C GLN A 81 -10.17 -30.57 -10.34
N ARG A 82 -10.29 -29.23 -10.37
CA ARG A 82 -9.70 -28.32 -9.37
C ARG A 82 -10.29 -28.44 -7.95
N ARG A 83 -11.28 -29.32 -7.72
CA ARG A 83 -11.94 -29.53 -6.41
C ARG A 83 -11.35 -30.66 -5.54
N ARG A 84 -10.24 -31.29 -5.92
CA ARG A 84 -9.62 -32.39 -5.11
C ARG A 84 -8.10 -32.28 -4.97
N THR A 85 -7.61 -31.63 -3.90
CA THR A 85 -6.31 -31.95 -3.24
C THR A 85 -6.09 -31.23 -1.89
N TYR A 86 -7.14 -31.03 -1.08
CA TYR A 86 -6.98 -30.54 0.30
C TYR A 86 -6.51 -31.64 1.28
N ASN A 87 -5.34 -32.23 1.02
CA ASN A 87 -4.62 -33.04 2.00
C ASN A 87 -3.10 -32.95 1.78
N THR A 88 -2.54 -31.78 2.09
CA THR A 88 -1.09 -31.62 2.29
C THR A 88 -0.85 -31.44 3.79
N THR A 89 -0.20 -32.41 4.41
CA THR A 89 0.10 -32.42 5.84
C THR A 89 1.19 -31.39 6.14
N SER A 90 0.81 -30.31 6.83
CA SER A 90 1.71 -29.20 7.16
C SER A 90 2.66 -29.54 8.32
N SER A 91 3.63 -30.42 8.06
CA SER A 91 4.66 -30.85 9.02
C SER A 91 5.68 -29.76 9.38
N LYS A 92 5.36 -28.48 9.20
CA LYS A 92 6.30 -27.35 9.35
C LYS A 92 6.19 -26.62 10.70
N TYR A 93 5.14 -26.87 11.48
CA TYR A 93 5.06 -26.41 12.87
C TYR A 93 5.63 -27.47 13.80
N GLY A 94 6.96 -27.53 13.85
CA GLY A 94 7.71 -28.31 14.83
C GLY A 94 7.62 -27.70 16.23
N VAL A 95 6.43 -27.75 16.82
CA VAL A 95 6.25 -27.52 18.26
C VAL A 95 6.71 -28.79 18.98
N PRO A 96 7.69 -28.73 19.91
CA PRO A 96 8.07 -29.90 20.68
C PRO A 96 6.91 -30.29 21.60
N ALA A 97 6.23 -31.40 21.29
CA ALA A 97 5.19 -31.96 22.13
C ALA A 97 5.82 -32.70 23.33
N SER A 98 6.31 -31.94 24.31
CA SER A 98 7.09 -32.46 25.44
C SER A 98 6.93 -31.63 26.72
N SER A 99 5.69 -31.36 27.12
CA SER A 99 5.32 -31.16 28.53
C SER A 99 3.83 -31.49 28.75
N ASP A 100 3.56 -32.57 29.48
CA ASP A 100 2.24 -32.83 30.09
C ASP A 100 2.06 -31.94 31.32
N GLU A 101 2.15 -30.63 31.11
CA GLU A 101 1.95 -29.62 32.16
C GLU A 101 0.48 -29.16 32.10
N PRO A 102 -0.35 -29.49 33.11
CA PRO A 102 -1.77 -29.19 33.07
C PRO A 102 -1.97 -27.67 33.06
N PHE A 103 -2.71 -27.18 32.07
CA PHE A 103 -2.95 -25.75 31.86
C PHE A 103 -3.70 -25.13 33.05
N ASP A 104 -2.96 -24.50 33.97
CA ASP A 104 -3.51 -23.75 35.09
C ASP A 104 -3.87 -22.32 34.64
N PRO A 105 -5.16 -21.96 34.54
CA PRO A 105 -5.60 -20.61 34.17
C PRO A 105 -5.28 -19.55 35.22
N TYR A 106 -4.84 -19.92 36.43
CA TYR A 106 -4.45 -19.00 37.51
C TYR A 106 -2.93 -18.81 37.66
N SER A 107 -2.13 -19.52 36.86
CA SER A 107 -0.66 -19.35 36.80
C SER A 107 -0.20 -17.90 36.54
N PHE A 108 -1.03 -17.10 35.87
CA PHE A 108 -0.76 -15.69 35.57
C PHE A 108 -1.26 -14.71 36.67
N ASN A 109 -1.18 -15.10 37.95
CA ASN A 109 -1.53 -14.23 39.08
C ASN A 109 -0.36 -13.28 39.44
N PRO A 110 -0.47 -11.95 39.23
CA PRO A 110 0.61 -11.00 39.52
C PRO A 110 0.83 -10.77 41.03
N PHE A 111 0.02 -11.37 41.91
CA PHE A 111 0.12 -11.25 43.37
C PHE A 111 0.52 -12.56 44.07
N SER A 112 1.19 -13.48 43.37
CA SER A 112 1.75 -14.73 43.95
C SER A 112 2.93 -14.46 44.90
N ALA A 113 2.62 -13.93 46.09
CA ALA A 113 3.56 -13.56 47.13
C ALA A 113 4.04 -14.77 47.95
N SER A 114 4.76 -15.69 47.30
CA SER A 114 5.22 -16.96 47.90
C SER A 114 6.64 -17.36 47.49
N ALA A 115 7.57 -16.40 47.43
CA ALA A 115 8.99 -16.69 47.48
C ALA A 115 9.40 -17.07 48.92
N PRO A 116 9.79 -18.32 49.23
CA PRO A 116 10.19 -18.69 50.57
C PRO A 116 11.54 -18.04 50.92
N VAL A 117 11.54 -17.20 51.95
CA VAL A 117 12.76 -16.54 52.46
C VAL A 117 13.59 -17.55 53.24
N LEU A 118 14.36 -18.38 52.52
CA LEU A 118 15.22 -19.38 53.11
C LEU A 118 16.53 -18.75 53.59
N SER A 119 16.73 -18.71 54.91
CA SER A 119 17.88 -18.08 55.57
C SER A 119 19.22 -18.67 55.10
N THR A 120 19.97 -17.92 54.31
CA THR A 120 21.37 -18.20 53.98
C THR A 120 22.32 -17.54 54.99
N PRO A 121 23.38 -18.24 55.44
CA PRO A 121 24.34 -17.67 56.39
C PRO A 121 25.21 -16.57 55.76
N PRO A 122 25.81 -15.66 56.56
CA PRO A 122 26.58 -14.53 56.05
C PRO A 122 27.88 -14.98 55.37
N VAL A 123 27.88 -14.93 54.04
CA VAL A 123 29.10 -15.04 53.21
C VAL A 123 29.92 -13.75 53.40
N PRO A 124 31.26 -13.82 53.57
CA PRO A 124 32.10 -12.63 53.73
C PRO A 124 31.97 -11.69 52.53
N ALA A 125 31.99 -10.39 52.80
CA ALA A 125 31.66 -9.36 51.82
C ALA A 125 32.56 -9.42 50.57
N PRO A 126 32.00 -9.59 49.35
CA PRO A 126 32.79 -9.47 48.13
C PRO A 126 33.28 -8.03 48.00
N GLN A 127 34.56 -7.86 47.69
CA GLN A 127 35.17 -6.53 47.51
C GLN A 127 34.39 -5.72 46.46
N PRO A 128 34.25 -4.39 46.64
CA PRO A 128 33.54 -3.55 45.68
C PRO A 128 34.25 -3.60 44.33
N LYS A 129 33.65 -4.30 43.36
CA LYS A 129 34.10 -4.22 41.96
C LYS A 129 34.11 -2.75 41.55
N PRO A 130 35.20 -2.23 40.97
CA PRO A 130 35.22 -0.85 40.49
C PRO A 130 34.08 -0.67 39.49
N ALA A 131 33.28 0.38 39.70
CA ALA A 131 32.13 0.65 38.85
C ALA A 131 32.60 0.78 37.39
N PRO A 132 31.91 0.15 36.42
CA PRO A 132 32.30 0.26 35.03
C PRO A 132 32.24 1.73 34.61
N SER A 133 33.39 2.29 34.24
CA SER A 133 33.49 3.68 33.81
C SER A 133 32.48 3.96 32.70
N PRO A 134 31.70 5.06 32.75
CA PRO A 134 30.62 5.29 31.82
C PRO A 134 31.15 5.40 30.38
N SER A 135 30.97 4.33 29.61
CA SER A 135 31.38 4.28 28.21
C SER A 135 30.70 5.42 27.45
N PRO A 136 31.42 6.18 26.59
CA PRO A 136 30.85 7.34 25.92
C PRO A 136 29.58 6.95 25.15
N PRO A 137 28.53 7.78 25.17
CA PRO A 137 27.25 7.45 24.57
C PRO A 137 27.44 7.21 23.07
N LYS A 138 27.11 5.99 22.63
CA LYS A 138 27.18 5.61 21.22
C LYS A 138 26.23 6.53 20.42
N PRO A 139 26.63 7.04 19.24
CA PRO A 139 25.75 7.88 18.42
C PRO A 139 24.46 7.12 18.12
N ARG A 140 23.32 7.74 18.42
CA ARG A 140 22.00 7.10 18.26
C ARG A 140 21.73 6.87 16.78
N ASP A 141 21.47 5.61 16.41
CA ASP A 141 21.17 5.25 15.03
C ASP A 141 19.81 5.84 14.61
N LEU A 142 19.86 6.92 13.83
CA LEU A 142 18.69 7.60 13.29
C LEU A 142 17.86 6.72 12.36
N SER A 143 18.45 5.66 11.79
CA SER A 143 17.77 4.74 10.87
C SER A 143 16.91 3.69 11.58
N ALA A 144 17.07 3.53 12.90
CA ALA A 144 16.28 2.63 13.73
C ALA A 144 15.04 3.29 14.37
N LEU A 145 14.86 4.61 14.19
CA LEU A 145 13.76 5.37 14.80
C LEU A 145 12.39 4.99 14.23
N SER A 146 11.37 5.03 15.09
CA SER A 146 9.98 4.99 14.65
C SER A 146 9.58 6.28 13.92
N PHE A 147 8.53 6.21 13.08
CA PHE A 147 8.01 7.40 12.37
C PHE A 147 7.62 8.52 13.35
N SER A 148 7.02 8.17 14.49
CA SER A 148 6.67 9.09 15.58
C SER A 148 7.90 9.78 16.22
N GLU A 149 9.01 9.07 16.40
CA GLU A 149 10.26 9.65 16.90
C GLU A 149 10.99 10.49 15.84
N ALA A 150 10.72 10.24 14.55
CA ALA A 150 11.28 11.01 13.46
C ALA A 150 10.62 12.40 13.33
N LEU A 151 9.33 12.56 13.65
CA LEU A 151 8.59 13.83 13.43
C LEU A 151 9.28 15.08 14.01
N PRO A 152 9.78 15.12 15.26
CA PRO A 152 10.48 16.30 15.78
C PRO A 152 11.78 16.60 15.04
N ILE A 153 12.49 15.56 14.59
CA ILE A 153 13.72 15.69 13.81
C ILE A 153 13.39 16.22 12.41
N LEU A 154 12.34 15.72 11.76
CA LEU A 154 11.87 16.21 10.47
C LEU A 154 11.45 17.69 10.54
N SER A 155 10.84 18.13 11.64
CA SER A 155 10.54 19.54 11.90
C SER A 155 11.78 20.43 12.10
N THR A 156 12.95 19.86 12.40
CA THR A 156 14.22 20.62 12.38
C THR A 156 14.88 20.56 10.99
N LEU A 157 14.79 19.41 10.31
CA LEU A 157 15.35 19.20 8.97
C LEU A 157 14.60 19.97 7.88
N SER A 158 13.34 20.34 8.09
CA SER A 158 12.59 21.23 7.19
C SER A 158 13.19 22.65 7.11
N THR A 159 13.95 23.08 8.11
CA THR A 159 14.68 24.37 8.07
C THR A 159 16.04 24.28 7.38
N ASP A 160 16.52 23.09 7.04
CA ASP A 160 17.78 22.89 6.33
C ASP A 160 17.59 23.01 4.81
N THR A 161 17.75 24.23 4.30
CA THR A 161 17.68 24.53 2.86
C THR A 161 18.70 23.74 2.03
N SER A 162 19.79 23.22 2.63
CA SER A 162 20.76 22.38 1.93
C SER A 162 20.23 20.95 1.71
N LEU A 163 19.48 20.40 2.68
CA LEU A 163 18.74 19.16 2.53
C LEU A 163 17.59 19.32 1.53
N LEU A 164 16.78 20.37 1.64
CA LEU A 164 15.66 20.63 0.71
C LEU A 164 16.17 20.71 -0.74
N ASN A 165 17.27 21.45 -0.97
CA ASN A 165 17.89 21.54 -2.29
C ASN A 165 18.48 20.21 -2.78
N ARG A 166 19.02 19.36 -1.88
CA ARG A 166 19.43 18.00 -2.23
C ARG A 166 18.23 17.13 -2.64
N ILE A 167 17.10 17.23 -1.95
CA ILE A 167 15.85 16.52 -2.31
C ILE A 167 15.33 16.99 -3.67
N ARG A 168 15.33 18.31 -3.94
CA ARG A 168 15.00 18.89 -5.26
C ARG A 168 15.90 18.32 -6.37
N ILE A 169 17.20 18.14 -6.13
CA ILE A 169 18.15 17.50 -7.07
C ILE A 169 17.82 16.00 -7.27
N LEU A 170 17.58 15.24 -6.20
CA LEU A 170 17.24 13.82 -6.29
C LEU A 170 15.92 13.56 -7.04
N ARG A 171 14.91 14.42 -6.87
CA ARG A 171 13.65 14.38 -7.65
C ARG A 171 13.92 14.65 -9.14
N ARG A 172 14.75 15.63 -9.48
CA ARG A 172 15.12 15.91 -10.88
C ARG A 172 15.87 14.73 -11.53
N GLN A 173 16.87 14.18 -10.84
CA GLN A 173 17.62 13.01 -11.31
C GLN A 173 16.72 11.80 -11.58
N GLN A 174 15.73 11.56 -10.71
CA GLN A 174 14.72 10.52 -10.91
C GLN A 174 13.89 10.79 -12.17
N HIS A 175 13.37 12.01 -12.34
CA HIS A 175 12.55 12.36 -13.49
C HIS A 175 13.32 12.30 -14.82
N ASP A 176 14.58 12.76 -14.83
CA ASP A 176 15.45 12.67 -16.01
C ASP A 176 15.71 11.21 -16.40
N LEU A 177 15.85 10.31 -15.41
CA LEU A 177 15.98 8.87 -15.61
C LEU A 177 14.67 8.23 -16.11
N GLU A 178 13.51 8.57 -15.53
CA GLU A 178 12.19 8.15 -16.03
C GLU A 178 12.00 8.54 -17.50
N GLN A 179 12.30 9.81 -17.82
CA GLN A 179 12.22 10.35 -19.17
C GLN A 179 13.17 9.64 -20.14
N ARG A 180 14.40 9.29 -19.70
CA ARG A 180 15.36 8.54 -20.52
C ARG A 180 14.87 7.12 -20.78
N LEU A 181 14.47 6.39 -19.74
CA LEU A 181 13.95 5.02 -19.84
C LEU A 181 12.69 4.94 -20.73
N VAL A 182 11.75 5.89 -20.61
CA VAL A 182 10.56 5.96 -21.48
C VAL A 182 10.94 6.23 -22.93
N LYS A 183 11.95 7.07 -23.21
CA LYS A 183 12.46 7.32 -24.57
C LYS A 183 13.15 6.08 -25.16
N GLU A 184 14.04 5.44 -24.40
CA GLU A 184 14.72 4.20 -24.79
C GLU A 184 13.72 3.08 -25.14
N TYR A 185 12.70 2.88 -24.31
CA TYR A 185 11.67 1.86 -24.53
C TYR A 185 10.78 2.17 -25.75
N ARG A 186 10.38 3.44 -25.95
CA ARG A 186 9.63 3.86 -27.14
C ARG A 186 10.44 3.69 -28.43
N GLN A 187 11.73 4.01 -28.40
CA GLN A 187 12.64 3.78 -29.55
C GLN A 187 12.75 2.30 -29.87
N PHE A 188 12.98 1.45 -28.86
CA PHE A 188 13.01 -0.01 -29.05
C PHE A 188 11.69 -0.54 -29.61
N ALA A 189 10.55 -0.16 -29.04
CA ALA A 189 9.24 -0.60 -29.53
C ALA A 189 8.99 -0.23 -31.01
N ALA A 190 9.44 0.97 -31.44
CA ALA A 190 9.33 1.42 -32.82
C ALA A 190 10.26 0.68 -33.82
N THR A 191 11.34 0.04 -33.36
CA THR A 191 12.23 -0.77 -34.20
C THR A 191 12.02 -2.28 -34.05
N ALA A 192 11.40 -2.73 -32.96
CA ALA A 192 11.28 -4.14 -32.60
C ALA A 192 10.55 -5.00 -33.64
N ASP A 193 9.50 -4.49 -34.29
CA ASP A 193 8.80 -5.20 -35.37
C ASP A 193 9.69 -5.44 -36.61
N LYS A 194 10.65 -4.56 -36.88
CA LYS A 194 11.59 -4.67 -38.00
C LYS A 194 12.80 -5.52 -37.66
N GLN A 195 13.30 -5.41 -36.43
CA GLN A 195 14.49 -6.12 -35.94
C GLN A 195 14.20 -7.57 -35.52
N TYR A 196 12.98 -7.86 -35.05
CA TYR A 196 12.58 -9.18 -34.56
C TYR A 196 11.25 -9.64 -35.19
N PRO A 197 11.28 -10.10 -36.47
CA PRO A 197 10.09 -10.64 -37.14
C PRO A 197 9.47 -11.86 -36.44
N ASN A 198 10.27 -12.61 -35.67
CA ASN A 198 9.77 -13.73 -34.86
C ASN A 198 9.18 -13.21 -33.52
N PRO A 199 7.87 -13.36 -33.26
CA PRO A 199 7.22 -12.81 -32.08
C PRO A 199 7.68 -13.44 -30.76
N LYS A 200 8.26 -14.65 -30.77
CA LYS A 200 8.85 -15.25 -29.56
C LYS A 200 10.15 -14.55 -29.20
N ALA A 201 11.06 -14.38 -30.17
CA ALA A 201 12.33 -13.69 -29.96
C ALA A 201 12.11 -12.23 -29.49
N ARG A 202 11.13 -11.54 -30.10
CA ARG A 202 10.74 -10.18 -29.73
C ARG A 202 10.30 -10.06 -28.26
N ARG A 203 9.50 -11.02 -27.76
CA ARG A 203 9.08 -11.07 -26.35
C ARG A 203 10.26 -11.28 -25.40
N THR A 204 11.19 -12.18 -25.73
CA THR A 204 12.38 -12.43 -24.89
C THR A 204 13.28 -11.20 -24.78
N GLU A 205 13.52 -10.48 -25.89
CA GLU A 205 14.31 -9.23 -25.89
C GLU A 205 13.59 -8.09 -25.15
N ASP A 206 12.27 -7.97 -25.32
CA ASP A 206 11.45 -7.00 -24.58
C ASP A 206 11.46 -7.27 -23.05
N GLU A 207 11.33 -8.53 -22.63
CA GLU A 207 11.50 -8.92 -21.23
C GLU A 207 12.91 -8.68 -20.69
N ARG A 208 13.95 -8.88 -21.52
CA ARG A 208 15.34 -8.57 -21.16
C ARG A 208 15.49 -7.08 -20.88
N ARG A 209 15.05 -6.22 -21.81
CA ARG A 209 15.10 -4.77 -21.65
C ARG A 209 14.26 -4.29 -20.46
N ARG A 210 13.05 -4.81 -20.24
CA ARG A 210 12.24 -4.44 -19.07
C ARG A 210 12.91 -4.80 -17.74
N LYS A 211 13.70 -5.89 -17.68
CA LYS A 211 14.53 -6.22 -16.50
C LYS A 211 15.71 -5.27 -16.34
N GLU A 212 16.37 -4.87 -17.43
CA GLU A 212 17.49 -3.93 -17.42
C GLU A 212 17.06 -2.51 -17.01
N MET A 213 15.89 -2.04 -17.49
CA MET A 213 15.29 -0.79 -17.07
C MET A 213 14.93 -0.79 -15.57
N LEU A 214 14.37 -1.90 -15.07
CA LEU A 214 14.07 -2.06 -13.64
C LEU A 214 15.36 -2.10 -12.79
N GLY A 215 16.45 -2.69 -13.30
CA GLY A 215 17.76 -2.65 -12.64
C GLY A 215 18.33 -1.23 -12.52
N GLN A 216 18.21 -0.41 -13.57
CA GLN A 216 18.60 1.00 -13.54
C GLN A 216 17.74 1.82 -12.55
N TRP A 217 16.44 1.50 -12.45
CA TRP A 217 15.54 2.11 -11.47
C TRP A 217 15.90 1.73 -10.03
N ASP A 218 16.11 0.44 -9.75
CA ASP A 218 16.52 -0.06 -8.43
C ASP A 218 17.87 0.54 -7.99
N GLU A 219 18.80 0.77 -8.92
CA GLU A 219 20.06 1.46 -8.67
C GLU A 219 19.85 2.96 -8.36
N CYS A 220 18.97 3.65 -9.09
CA CYS A 220 18.60 5.03 -8.79
C CYS A 220 18.03 5.16 -7.36
N VAL A 221 17.09 4.28 -6.98
CA VAL A 221 16.47 4.25 -5.64
C VAL A 221 17.50 3.90 -4.55
N ARG A 222 18.43 2.96 -4.80
CA ARG A 222 19.54 2.66 -3.88
C ARG A 222 20.41 3.90 -3.64
N ASN A 223 20.82 4.58 -4.71
CA ASN A 223 21.69 5.75 -4.63
C ASN A 223 20.98 6.93 -3.93
N GLN A 224 19.66 7.09 -4.13
CA GLN A 224 18.83 8.03 -3.35
C GLN A 224 18.82 7.66 -1.86
N GLN A 225 18.59 6.39 -1.49
CA GLN A 225 18.65 5.94 -0.09
C GLN A 225 20.02 6.21 0.55
N GLU A 226 21.12 6.03 -0.20
CA GLU A 226 22.49 6.30 0.26
C GLU A 226 22.72 7.79 0.52
N GLU A 227 22.34 8.68 -0.39
CA GLU A 227 22.50 10.13 -0.21
C GLU A 227 21.55 10.73 0.86
N LEU A 228 20.36 10.17 1.03
CA LEU A 228 19.42 10.55 2.10
C LEU A 228 19.93 10.09 3.48
N LYS A 229 20.46 8.85 3.58
CA LYS A 229 21.13 8.36 4.79
C LYS A 229 22.38 9.21 5.11
N ARG A 230 23.15 9.60 4.10
CA ARG A 230 24.32 10.48 4.22
C ARG A 230 23.95 11.89 4.70
N ALA A 231 22.77 12.38 4.31
CA ALA A 231 22.20 13.64 4.79
C ALA A 231 21.49 13.53 6.17
N GLY A 232 21.60 12.39 6.86
CA GLY A 232 21.10 12.22 8.23
C GLY A 232 19.57 12.08 8.36
N VAL A 233 18.84 11.82 7.26
CA VAL A 233 17.38 11.73 7.30
C VAL A 233 16.93 10.53 8.16
N PRO A 234 16.08 10.74 9.19
CA PRO A 234 15.68 9.68 10.11
C PRO A 234 14.83 8.59 9.44
N ALA A 235 14.91 7.36 9.98
CA ALA A 235 14.30 6.14 9.46
C ALA A 235 14.72 5.73 8.01
N VAL A 236 15.68 6.43 7.38
CA VAL A 236 16.24 6.04 6.09
C VAL A 236 17.41 5.09 6.25
N LYS A 237 17.32 3.92 5.61
CA LYS A 237 18.40 2.94 5.45
C LYS A 237 18.34 2.29 4.08
N VAL A 238 19.49 1.97 3.52
CA VAL A 238 19.59 1.23 2.25
C VAL A 238 18.99 -0.16 2.46
N THR A 239 17.86 -0.45 1.81
CA THR A 239 17.12 -1.69 2.05
C THR A 239 16.12 -2.01 0.93
N ARG A 240 15.85 -3.30 0.77
CA ARG A 240 14.83 -3.87 -0.13
C ARG A 240 13.59 -4.40 0.62
N ASP A 241 13.53 -4.28 1.95
CA ASP A 241 12.33 -4.64 2.71
C ASP A 241 11.20 -3.62 2.44
N LYS A 242 10.12 -4.10 1.81
CA LYS A 242 8.92 -3.32 1.55
C LYS A 242 8.39 -2.62 2.81
N ARG A 243 8.41 -3.27 3.98
CA ARG A 243 7.91 -2.69 5.23
C ARG A 243 8.69 -1.45 5.67
N GLU A 244 9.97 -1.36 5.32
CA GLU A 244 10.78 -0.18 5.59
C GLU A 244 10.66 0.87 4.47
N LEU A 245 10.59 0.44 3.21
CA LEU A 245 10.31 1.32 2.08
C LEU A 245 8.99 2.08 2.27
N ASP A 246 7.96 1.42 2.83
CA ASP A 246 6.68 2.04 3.17
C ASP A 246 6.78 3.06 4.34
N LYS A 247 7.77 2.94 5.25
CA LYS A 247 8.07 3.98 6.26
C LYS A 247 8.85 5.14 5.64
N GLN A 248 9.88 4.83 4.85
CA GLN A 248 10.72 5.82 4.17
C GLN A 248 9.89 6.68 3.22
N ARG A 249 8.93 6.08 2.52
CA ARG A 249 7.94 6.79 1.69
C ARG A 249 7.11 7.79 2.51
N LYS A 250 6.71 7.47 3.75
CA LYS A 250 5.98 8.41 4.62
C LYS A 250 6.86 9.57 5.07
N VAL A 251 8.10 9.30 5.49
CA VAL A 251 9.07 10.34 5.85
C VAL A 251 9.37 11.26 4.66
N LEU A 252 9.59 10.67 3.48
CA LEU A 252 9.85 11.42 2.25
C LEU A 252 8.62 12.19 1.75
N ASN A 253 7.40 11.71 1.97
CA ASN A 253 6.20 12.47 1.60
C ASN A 253 6.12 13.78 2.39
N VAL A 254 6.34 13.73 3.72
CA VAL A 254 6.35 14.92 4.58
C VAL A 254 7.45 15.89 4.14
N LEU A 255 8.66 15.40 3.85
CA LEU A 255 9.75 16.25 3.34
C LEU A 255 9.48 16.81 1.94
N VAL A 256 8.76 16.07 1.08
CA VAL A 256 8.38 16.52 -0.27
C VAL A 256 7.31 17.60 -0.22
N GLU A 257 6.33 17.45 0.66
CA GLU A 257 5.27 18.43 0.96
C GLU A 257 5.92 19.75 1.41
N MET A 258 6.83 19.69 2.39
CA MET A 258 7.63 20.85 2.84
C MET A 258 8.53 21.45 1.74
N VAL A 259 9.11 20.64 0.84
CA VAL A 259 9.93 21.13 -0.30
C VAL A 259 9.09 21.90 -1.33
N ASP A 260 7.82 21.52 -1.48
CA ASP A 260 6.91 22.11 -2.47
C ASP A 260 6.16 23.33 -1.90
N ASP A 261 5.83 23.35 -0.60
CA ASP A 261 5.32 24.54 0.13
C ASP A 261 6.33 25.72 0.07
N ASP A 262 7.61 25.43 0.36
CA ASP A 262 8.75 26.38 0.36
C ASP A 262 9.06 26.97 -1.04
N GLY A 263 8.39 26.50 -2.09
CA GLY A 263 8.52 26.98 -3.47
C GLY A 263 7.31 27.74 -4.02
N GLY A 264 6.29 28.05 -3.21
CA GLY A 264 4.99 28.53 -3.70
C GLY A 264 4.82 30.03 -3.94
N ASP A 265 5.78 30.88 -3.55
CA ASP A 265 5.58 32.35 -3.39
C ASP A 265 6.59 33.19 -4.20
N GLY A 266 6.70 32.93 -5.52
CA GLY A 266 7.64 33.60 -6.44
C GLY A 266 7.25 33.57 -7.91
#